data_AF-A0A0D0C0C8-F1
#
_entry.id   AF-A0A0D0C0C8-F1
#
_cell.length_a   1.000
_cell.length_b   1.000
_cell.length_c   1.000
_cell.angle_alpha   90.00
_cell.angle_beta   90.00
_cell.angle_gamma   90.00
#
_symmetry.space_group_name_H-M   'P 1'
#
loop_
_entity.id
_entity.type
_entity.pdbx_description
1 polymer ?
#
loop_
_entity_poly.entity_id
_entity_poly.type
_entity_poly.pdbx_seq_one_letter_code
_entity_poly.pdbx_strand_id
1 'polypeptide(L)'
;ETTPPAPTLVAQESLQKHISEVIKKLSATQLAGLIADKPLSSSLTMPSAIVDTIDTLTISPDISAIELKTKNEALLMGALWEAEECCQSYKQRVITLQAQAVLNEAYCNKLRFQLAFQEEKKSNPGAPGKLDVDGLPRLLSGDEFYERVVEFTRWQKEAVAKKETRKVARERLKAANEEWKKSEAERKAENSRRREHFHAEKEAWK
;
A
#
# COMPACT_ATOMS: atom_id res chain seq x y z
N GLU A 1 16.36 47.24 33.60
CA GLU A 1 16.94 45.89 33.40
C GLU A 1 16.48 45.37 32.06
N THR A 2 17.33 45.47 31.05
CA THR A 2 17.00 45.05 29.68
C THR A 2 17.83 43.83 29.38
N THR A 3 17.30 42.66 29.73
CA THR A 3 17.94 41.37 29.45
C THR A 3 18.01 41.20 27.93
N PRO A 4 19.21 41.10 27.32
CA PRO A 4 19.32 40.85 25.89
C PRO A 4 18.80 39.43 25.60
N PRO A 5 18.00 39.21 24.53
CA PRO A 5 17.53 37.89 24.19
C PRO A 5 18.74 37.00 23.85
N ALA A 6 18.78 35.81 24.46
CA ALA A 6 19.88 34.88 24.32
C ALA A 6 20.11 34.54 22.83
N PRO A 7 21.36 34.63 22.31
CA PRO A 7 21.70 34.39 20.91
C PRO A 7 21.30 32.99 20.40
N THR A 8 21.05 32.06 21.34
CA THR A 8 20.56 30.70 21.10
C THR A 8 19.17 30.65 20.45
N LEU A 9 18.26 31.56 20.80
CA LEU A 9 16.89 31.55 20.25
C LEU A 9 16.85 32.00 18.79
N VAL A 10 17.66 33.01 18.43
CA VAL A 10 17.74 33.52 17.05
C VAL A 10 18.34 32.49 16.10
N ALA A 11 19.34 31.73 16.56
CA ALA A 11 19.93 30.63 15.78
C ALA A 11 18.93 29.48 15.58
N GLN A 12 18.11 29.19 16.58
CA GLN A 12 17.07 28.15 16.50
C GLN A 12 15.93 28.55 15.55
N GLU A 13 15.50 29.80 15.56
CA GLU A 13 14.50 30.32 14.62
C GLU A 13 15.00 30.33 13.17
N SER A 14 16.28 30.65 12.97
CA SER A 14 16.97 30.55 11.67
C SER A 14 16.95 29.12 11.12
N LEU A 15 17.32 28.15 11.97
CA LEU A 15 17.37 26.74 11.59
C LEU A 15 15.97 26.19 11.30
N GLN A 16 14.95 26.56 12.09
CA GLN A 16 13.56 26.17 11.83
C GLN A 16 13.02 26.74 10.51
N LYS A 17 13.36 28.00 10.18
CA LYS A 17 13.01 28.60 8.89
C LYS A 17 13.64 27.83 7.73
N HIS A 18 14.92 27.46 7.86
CA HIS A 18 15.63 26.68 6.84
C HIS A 18 15.01 25.29 6.66
N ILE A 19 14.71 24.57 7.75
CA ILE A 19 14.02 23.27 7.69
C ILE A 19 12.66 23.41 7.00
N SER A 20 11.88 24.43 7.36
CA SER A 20 10.56 24.68 6.76
C SER A 20 10.65 24.97 5.26
N GLU A 21 11.68 25.68 4.82
CA GLU A 21 11.94 25.96 3.41
C GLU A 21 12.33 24.69 2.64
N VAL A 22 13.18 23.85 3.23
CA VAL A 22 13.58 22.55 2.66
C VAL A 22 12.38 21.62 2.55
N ILE A 23 11.52 21.55 3.58
CA ILE A 23 10.26 20.78 3.55
C ILE A 23 9.37 21.26 2.41
N LYS A 24 9.21 22.58 2.23
CA LYS A 24 8.44 23.14 1.09
C LYS A 24 9.02 22.71 -0.25
N LYS A 25 10.34 22.81 -0.44
CA LYS A 25 11.01 22.38 -1.68
C LYS A 25 10.80 20.89 -1.95
N LEU A 26 10.94 20.05 -0.93
CA LEU A 26 10.73 18.59 -1.05
C LEU A 26 9.27 18.25 -1.35
N SER A 27 8.31 18.97 -0.78
CA SER A 27 6.87 18.76 -1.05
C SER A 27 6.47 19.06 -2.51
N ALA A 28 7.28 19.83 -3.24
CA ALA A 28 7.09 20.07 -4.68
C ALA A 28 7.70 18.97 -5.57
N THR A 29 8.39 17.98 -4.99
CA THR A 29 9.01 16.87 -5.73
C THR A 29 8.16 15.60 -5.65
N GLN A 30 8.54 14.56 -6.40
CA GLN A 30 7.92 13.23 -6.34
C GLN A 30 8.06 12.56 -4.95
N LEU A 31 8.91 13.10 -4.07
CA LEU A 31 9.13 12.62 -2.71
C LEU A 31 8.17 13.24 -1.68
N ALA A 32 7.19 14.03 -2.12
CA ALA A 32 6.21 14.66 -1.23
C ALA A 32 5.50 13.65 -0.28
N GLY A 33 5.29 12.42 -0.73
CA GLY A 33 4.67 11.37 0.08
C GLY A 33 5.53 10.85 1.23
N LEU A 34 6.84 11.12 1.28
CA LEU A 34 7.70 10.80 2.43
C LEU A 34 7.54 11.78 3.59
N ILE A 35 7.04 12.98 3.32
CA ILE A 35 6.85 14.06 4.31
C ILE A 35 5.42 14.08 4.84
N ALA A 36 4.47 13.52 4.08
CA ALA A 36 3.08 13.47 4.50
C ALA A 36 2.91 12.55 5.72
N ASP A 37 2.08 12.98 6.69
CA ASP A 37 1.71 12.18 7.88
C ASP A 37 0.90 10.92 7.54
N LYS A 38 0.63 10.66 6.26
CA LYS A 38 -0.15 9.52 5.79
C LYS A 38 0.78 8.36 5.45
N PRO A 39 0.39 7.11 5.75
CA PRO A 39 1.16 5.94 5.34
C PRO A 39 1.34 5.93 3.82
N LEU A 40 2.53 5.48 3.38
CA LEU A 40 2.88 5.41 1.98
C LEU A 40 1.86 4.58 1.20
N SER A 41 1.36 5.15 0.10
CA SER A 41 0.45 4.46 -0.80
C SER A 41 1.22 3.69 -1.87
N SER A 42 0.61 2.63 -2.40
CA SER A 42 1.18 1.86 -3.52
C SER A 42 1.47 2.71 -4.78
N SER A 43 0.76 3.84 -4.92
CA SER A 43 0.89 4.80 -6.02
C SER A 43 2.19 5.62 -6.02
N LEU A 44 2.94 5.64 -4.92
CA LEU A 44 4.17 6.41 -4.83
C LEU A 44 5.27 5.70 -5.64
N THR A 45 5.61 6.21 -6.81
CA THR A 45 6.74 5.75 -7.63
C THR A 45 8.06 6.29 -7.08
N MET A 46 9.02 5.39 -6.87
CA MET A 46 10.37 5.70 -6.42
C MET A 46 11.21 5.84 -7.69
N PRO A 47 12.18 6.77 -7.72
CA PRO A 47 13.12 6.84 -8.82
C PRO A 47 13.79 5.47 -9.01
N SER A 48 13.69 4.92 -10.22
CA SER A 48 14.42 3.70 -10.57
C SER A 48 15.90 4.03 -10.66
N ALA A 49 16.75 3.12 -10.17
CA ALA A 49 18.19 3.32 -10.24
C ALA A 49 18.62 3.16 -11.71
N ILE A 50 19.09 4.25 -12.32
CA ILE A 50 19.75 4.17 -13.63
C ILE A 50 21.10 3.49 -13.38
N VAL A 51 21.17 2.21 -13.71
CA VAL A 51 22.39 1.41 -13.62
C VAL A 51 22.97 1.31 -15.02
N ASP A 52 24.05 2.05 -15.27
CA ASP A 52 24.80 1.90 -16.50
C ASP A 52 25.55 0.56 -16.51
N THR A 53 25.64 -0.05 -17.68
CA THR A 53 26.39 -1.30 -17.87
C THR A 53 27.87 -1.01 -17.63
N ILE A 54 28.48 -1.73 -16.68
CA ILE A 54 29.92 -1.61 -16.45
C ILE A 54 30.62 -2.22 -17.67
N ASP A 55 31.23 -1.36 -18.49
CA ASP A 55 32.01 -1.79 -19.65
C ASP A 55 33.14 -2.72 -19.21
N THR A 56 33.10 -3.95 -19.70
CA THR A 56 34.20 -4.90 -19.62
C THR A 56 35.16 -4.62 -20.78
N LEU A 57 35.88 -3.49 -20.72
CA LEU A 57 36.92 -3.24 -21.71
C LEU A 57 38.06 -4.26 -21.49
N THR A 58 38.01 -5.36 -22.24
CA THR A 58 39.02 -6.43 -22.26
C THR A 58 40.11 -6.09 -23.25
N ILE A 59 40.85 -5.00 -23.06
CA ILE A 59 42.19 -4.88 -23.64
C ILE A 59 43.04 -4.06 -22.66
N SER A 60 43.79 -4.77 -21.82
CA SER A 60 45.09 -4.27 -21.36
C SER A 60 46.13 -5.27 -21.86
N PRO A 61 47.20 -4.83 -22.55
CA PRO A 61 48.33 -5.71 -22.83
C PRO A 61 48.90 -6.24 -21.51
N ASP A 62 49.38 -7.48 -21.52
CA ASP A 62 49.98 -8.11 -20.34
C ASP A 62 51.17 -7.29 -19.84
N ILE A 63 50.94 -6.49 -18.80
CA ILE A 63 51.88 -5.51 -18.25
C ILE A 63 53.12 -6.24 -17.70
N SER A 64 52.96 -7.52 -17.32
CA SER A 64 54.04 -8.37 -16.84
C SER A 64 55.06 -8.76 -17.91
N ALA A 65 54.77 -8.54 -19.21
CA ALA A 65 55.69 -8.82 -20.30
C ALA A 65 56.70 -7.68 -20.57
N ILE A 66 56.60 -6.55 -19.86
CA ILE A 66 57.45 -5.37 -20.08
C ILE A 66 58.77 -5.51 -19.30
N GLU A 67 59.88 -5.68 -20.01
CA GLU A 67 61.22 -5.64 -19.38
C GLU A 67 61.56 -4.23 -18.88
N LEU A 68 61.66 -4.07 -17.57
CA LEU A 68 62.06 -2.84 -16.90
C LEU A 68 63.58 -2.68 -16.96
N LYS A 69 64.09 -1.62 -17.60
CA LYS A 69 65.53 -1.34 -17.79
C LYS A 69 66.03 -0.19 -16.93
N THR A 70 65.15 0.72 -16.50
CA THR A 70 65.54 1.88 -15.67
C THR A 70 64.83 1.94 -14.31
N LYS A 71 65.46 2.59 -13.33
CA LYS A 71 64.89 2.77 -11.97
C LYS A 71 63.56 3.54 -11.99
N ASN A 72 63.41 4.47 -12.93
CA ASN A 72 62.19 5.27 -13.08
C ASN A 72 61.02 4.42 -13.61
N GLU A 73 61.29 3.48 -14.51
CA GLU A 73 60.29 2.52 -15.00
C GLU A 73 59.78 1.63 -13.87
N ALA A 74 60.65 1.17 -12.97
CA ALA A 74 60.25 0.38 -11.81
C ALA A 74 59.33 1.16 -10.85
N LEU A 75 59.64 2.44 -10.59
CA LEU A 75 58.77 3.31 -9.78
C LEU A 75 57.42 3.57 -10.47
N LEU A 76 57.43 3.82 -11.78
CA LEU A 76 56.20 4.03 -12.55
C LEU A 76 55.33 2.77 -12.57
N MET A 77 55.94 1.59 -12.67
CA MET A 77 55.22 0.31 -12.64
C MET A 77 54.57 0.04 -11.29
N GLY A 78 55.27 0.35 -10.20
CA GLY A 78 54.70 0.26 -8.85
C GLY A 78 53.49 1.18 -8.66
N ALA A 79 53.59 2.44 -9.11
CA ALA A 79 52.47 3.38 -9.06
C ALA A 79 51.29 2.93 -9.94
N LEU A 80 51.57 2.28 -11.07
CA LEU A 80 50.55 1.77 -11.98
C LEU A 80 49.79 0.58 -11.37
N TRP A 81 50.48 -0.35 -10.72
CA TRP A 81 49.84 -1.46 -10.01
C TRP A 81 48.99 -0.98 -8.83
N GLU A 82 49.50 -0.02 -8.04
CA GLU A 82 48.73 0.56 -6.93
C GLU A 82 47.45 1.26 -7.43
N ALA A 83 47.56 2.01 -8.54
CA ALA A 83 46.41 2.64 -9.18
C ALA A 83 45.42 1.60 -9.74
N GLU A 84 45.93 0.52 -10.35
CA GLU A 84 45.10 -0.56 -10.88
C GLU A 84 44.35 -1.31 -9.76
N GLU A 85 45.03 -1.66 -8.67
CA GLU A 85 44.41 -2.29 -7.50
C GLU A 85 43.31 -1.39 -6.91
N CYS A 86 43.59 -0.08 -6.78
CA CYS A 86 42.59 0.90 -6.37
C CYS A 86 41.39 0.90 -7.33
N CYS A 87 41.62 0.98 -8.65
CA CYS A 87 40.56 0.94 -9.65
C CYS A 87 39.74 -0.36 -9.59
N GLN A 88 40.37 -1.51 -9.40
CA GLN A 88 39.69 -2.79 -9.22
C GLN A 88 38.81 -2.78 -7.96
N SER A 89 39.31 -2.26 -6.85
CA SER A 89 38.54 -2.13 -5.61
C SER A 89 37.29 -1.24 -5.80
N TYR A 90 37.43 -0.12 -6.53
CA TYR A 90 36.31 0.76 -6.85
C TYR A 90 35.29 0.07 -7.75
N LYS A 91 35.74 -0.67 -8.78
CA LYS A 91 34.85 -1.46 -9.63
C LYS A 91 34.02 -2.45 -8.81
N GLN A 92 34.64 -3.21 -7.92
CA GLN A 92 33.93 -4.15 -7.04
C GLN A 92 32.91 -3.46 -6.14
N ARG A 93 33.26 -2.30 -5.60
CA ARG A 93 32.34 -1.50 -4.79
C ARG A 93 31.16 -0.98 -5.59
N VAL A 94 31.37 -0.52 -6.82
CA VAL A 94 30.30 -0.07 -7.73
C VAL A 94 29.38 -1.24 -8.08
N ILE A 95 29.91 -2.41 -8.43
CA ILE A 95 29.12 -3.63 -8.68
C ILE A 95 28.23 -3.95 -7.48
N THR A 96 28.80 -3.90 -6.27
CA THR A 96 28.05 -4.18 -5.04
C THR A 96 26.91 -3.20 -4.84
N LEU A 97 27.15 -1.90 -5.06
CA LEU A 97 26.13 -0.86 -4.94
C LEU A 97 25.02 -1.01 -5.99
N GLN A 98 25.39 -1.33 -7.24
CA GLN A 98 24.42 -1.59 -8.31
C GLN A 98 23.55 -2.81 -7.99
N ALA A 99 24.16 -3.91 -7.53
CA ALA A 99 23.43 -5.11 -7.12
C ALA A 99 22.45 -4.83 -5.96
N GLN A 100 22.88 -4.05 -4.96
CA GLN A 100 22.02 -3.61 -3.86
C GLN A 100 20.86 -2.74 -4.34
N ALA A 101 21.11 -1.81 -5.27
CA ALA A 101 20.07 -0.94 -5.83
C ALA A 101 18.99 -1.77 -6.55
N VAL A 102 19.39 -2.72 -7.39
CA VAL A 102 18.48 -3.64 -8.09
C VAL A 102 17.66 -4.49 -7.10
N LEU A 103 18.31 -5.03 -6.06
CA LEU A 103 17.62 -5.82 -5.05
C LEU A 103 16.60 -4.99 -4.26
N ASN A 104 16.98 -3.76 -3.89
CA ASN A 104 16.10 -2.83 -3.19
C ASN A 104 14.90 -2.43 -4.05
N GLU A 105 15.10 -2.22 -5.34
CA GLU A 105 14.02 -1.94 -6.29
C GLU A 105 13.04 -3.12 -6.38
N ALA A 106 13.55 -4.34 -6.54
CA ALA A 106 12.74 -5.55 -6.57
C ALA A 106 11.93 -5.73 -5.27
N TYR A 107 12.56 -5.50 -4.12
CA TYR A 107 11.90 -5.56 -2.82
C TYR A 107 10.80 -4.50 -2.68
N CYS A 108 11.09 -3.24 -3.03
CA CYS A 108 10.13 -2.15 -3.01
C CYS A 108 8.94 -2.43 -3.94
N ASN A 109 9.17 -2.99 -5.13
CA ASN A 109 8.11 -3.37 -6.05
C ASN A 109 7.22 -4.48 -5.45
N LYS A 110 7.80 -5.50 -4.82
CA LYS A 110 7.03 -6.52 -4.10
C LYS A 110 6.16 -5.91 -2.99
N LEU A 111 6.72 -5.00 -2.21
CA LEU A 111 5.98 -4.32 -1.13
C LEU A 111 4.83 -3.46 -1.69
N ARG A 112 5.05 -2.76 -2.81
CA ARG A 112 4.01 -2.00 -3.50
C ARG A 112 2.83 -2.87 -3.91
N PHE A 113 3.09 -4.04 -4.50
CA PHE A 113 2.00 -4.93 -4.90
C PHE A 113 1.20 -5.42 -3.69
N GLN A 114 1.86 -5.72 -2.58
CA GLN A 114 1.18 -6.08 -1.33
C GLN A 114 0.33 -4.93 -0.79
N LEU A 115 0.84 -3.70 -0.82
CA LEU A 115 0.10 -2.51 -0.42
C LEU A 115 -1.10 -2.27 -1.34
N ALA A 116 -0.93 -2.34 -2.66
CA ALA A 116 -2.01 -2.15 -3.63
C ALA A 116 -3.14 -3.16 -3.39
N PHE A 117 -2.79 -4.43 -3.15
CA PHE A 117 -3.76 -5.47 -2.82
C PHE A 117 -4.50 -5.21 -1.50
N GLN A 118 -3.81 -4.72 -0.47
CA GLN A 118 -4.46 -4.35 0.79
C GLN A 118 -5.35 -3.11 0.64
N GLU A 119 -4.90 -2.10 -0.11
CA GLU A 119 -5.68 -0.89 -0.40
C GLU A 119 -6.95 -1.25 -1.18
N GLU A 120 -6.86 -2.10 -2.19
CA GLU A 120 -8.01 -2.60 -2.95
C GLU A 120 -9.00 -3.37 -2.06
N LYS A 121 -8.49 -4.27 -1.21
CA LYS A 121 -9.32 -5.00 -0.23
C LYS A 121 -10.04 -4.07 0.75
N LYS A 122 -9.38 -3.00 1.20
CA LYS A 122 -9.97 -2.00 2.10
C LYS A 122 -10.98 -1.11 1.39
N SER A 123 -10.70 -0.73 0.14
CA SER A 123 -11.61 0.10 -0.66
C SER A 123 -12.88 -0.67 -1.03
N ASN A 124 -12.78 -1.97 -1.33
CA ASN A 124 -13.88 -2.79 -1.80
C ASN A 124 -14.09 -4.03 -0.90
N PRO A 125 -14.49 -3.85 0.37
CA PRO A 125 -14.67 -4.95 1.30
C PRO A 125 -15.83 -5.84 0.84
N GLY A 126 -15.50 -7.06 0.41
CA GLY A 126 -16.48 -8.04 -0.05
C GLY A 126 -16.82 -7.96 -1.54
N ALA A 127 -16.11 -7.16 -2.34
CA ALA A 127 -16.12 -7.36 -3.78
C ALA A 127 -15.49 -8.74 -4.06
N PRO A 128 -16.19 -9.65 -4.75
CA PRO A 128 -15.59 -10.90 -5.17
C PRO A 128 -14.44 -10.55 -6.12
N GLY A 129 -13.20 -10.81 -5.70
CA GLY A 129 -12.01 -10.51 -6.49
C GLY A 129 -12.15 -11.07 -7.90
N LYS A 130 -11.59 -10.38 -8.89
CA LYS A 130 -11.47 -10.94 -10.24
C LYS A 130 -10.73 -12.28 -10.11
N LEU A 131 -11.34 -13.35 -10.62
CA LEU A 131 -10.85 -14.73 -10.68
C LEU A 131 -9.32 -14.82 -10.55
N ASP A 132 -8.87 -14.97 -9.32
CA ASP A 132 -7.50 -15.31 -9.01
C ASP A 132 -7.59 -16.46 -8.01
N VAL A 133 -7.81 -17.66 -8.56
CA VAL A 133 -7.99 -18.86 -7.76
C VAL A 133 -6.66 -19.27 -7.12
N ASP A 134 -5.52 -18.87 -7.69
CA ASP A 134 -4.20 -19.29 -7.21
C ASP A 134 -3.08 -18.23 -7.28
N GLY A 135 -3.31 -17.01 -7.79
CA GLY A 135 -2.24 -16.00 -7.92
C GLY A 135 -1.19 -16.31 -9.00
N LEU A 136 -1.44 -17.34 -9.81
CA LEU A 136 -0.54 -17.81 -10.87
C LEU A 136 -1.04 -17.31 -12.24
N PRO A 137 -0.14 -16.79 -13.11
CA PRO A 137 -0.49 -16.44 -14.47
C PRO A 137 -0.96 -17.69 -15.24
N ARG A 138 -2.27 -17.87 -15.36
CA ARG A 138 -2.84 -18.87 -16.25
C ARG A 138 -2.95 -18.27 -17.65
N LEU A 139 -2.60 -19.06 -18.66
CA LEU A 139 -2.69 -18.65 -20.05
C LEU A 139 -4.16 -18.33 -20.37
N LEU A 140 -4.46 -17.07 -20.63
CA LEU A 140 -5.81 -16.52 -20.85
C LEU A 140 -6.51 -17.06 -22.12
N SER A 141 -5.81 -17.89 -22.89
CA SER A 141 -6.23 -18.43 -24.20
C SER A 141 -6.85 -19.82 -24.12
N GLY A 142 -6.90 -20.45 -22.95
CA GLY A 142 -7.51 -21.77 -22.78
C GLY A 142 -9.03 -21.69 -22.63
N ASP A 143 -9.76 -22.57 -23.30
CA ASP A 143 -11.23 -22.70 -23.19
C ASP A 143 -11.67 -22.86 -21.73
N GLU A 144 -10.87 -23.54 -20.91
CA GLU A 144 -11.08 -23.70 -19.46
C GLU A 144 -11.15 -22.35 -18.71
N PHE A 145 -10.35 -21.36 -19.09
CA PHE A 145 -10.39 -20.03 -18.46
C PHE A 145 -11.69 -19.30 -18.81
N TYR A 146 -12.11 -19.38 -20.07
CA TYR A 146 -13.37 -18.79 -20.51
C TYR A 146 -14.56 -19.38 -19.76
N GLU A 147 -14.63 -20.71 -19.64
CA GLU A 147 -15.68 -21.37 -18.87
C GLU A 147 -15.71 -20.89 -17.42
N ARG A 148 -14.55 -20.81 -16.75
CA ARG A 148 -14.45 -20.29 -15.38
C ARG A 148 -14.95 -18.85 -15.26
N VAL A 149 -14.63 -17.97 -16.21
CA VAL A 149 -15.14 -16.59 -16.24
C VAL A 149 -16.66 -16.55 -16.40
N VAL A 150 -17.21 -17.39 -17.27
CA VAL A 150 -18.66 -17.50 -17.46
C VAL A 150 -19.35 -18.00 -16.18
N GLU A 151 -18.83 -19.04 -15.55
CA GLU A 151 -19.35 -19.57 -14.28
C GLU A 151 -19.31 -18.53 -13.17
N PHE A 152 -18.20 -17.82 -13.03
CA PHE A 152 -18.04 -16.77 -12.03
C PHE A 152 -19.00 -15.60 -12.27
N THR A 153 -19.17 -15.18 -13.53
CA THR A 153 -20.13 -14.14 -13.90
C THR A 153 -21.56 -14.56 -13.60
N ARG A 154 -21.92 -15.84 -13.87
CA ARG A 154 -23.23 -16.40 -13.52
C ARG A 154 -23.42 -16.41 -12.00
N TRP A 155 -22.43 -16.87 -11.24
CA TRP A 155 -22.46 -16.88 -9.79
C TRP A 155 -22.66 -15.47 -9.19
N GLN A 156 -21.98 -14.45 -9.72
CA GLN A 156 -22.17 -13.06 -9.30
C GLN A 156 -23.61 -12.58 -9.53
N LYS A 157 -24.18 -12.85 -10.72
CA LYS A 157 -25.57 -12.49 -11.05
C LYS A 157 -26.57 -13.17 -10.09
N GLU A 158 -26.38 -14.46 -9.83
CA GLU A 158 -27.21 -15.18 -8.87
C GLU A 158 -27.09 -14.65 -7.44
N ALA A 159 -25.88 -14.27 -7.00
CA ALA A 159 -25.65 -13.70 -5.68
C ALA A 159 -26.36 -12.35 -5.52
N VAL A 160 -26.34 -11.50 -6.55
CA VAL A 160 -27.08 -10.23 -6.58
C VAL A 160 -28.59 -10.50 -6.50
N ALA A 161 -29.12 -11.39 -7.33
CA ALA A 161 -30.54 -11.75 -7.31
C ALA A 161 -30.99 -12.32 -5.94
N LYS A 162 -30.17 -13.17 -5.32
CA LYS A 162 -30.43 -13.68 -3.96
C LYS A 162 -30.41 -12.57 -2.90
N LYS A 163 -29.55 -11.56 -3.06
CA LYS A 163 -29.51 -10.41 -2.15
C LYS A 163 -30.76 -9.54 -2.27
N GLU A 164 -31.23 -9.31 -3.49
CA GLU A 164 -32.46 -8.54 -3.75
C GLU A 164 -33.70 -9.25 -3.21
N THR A 165 -33.84 -10.56 -3.48
CA THR A 165 -34.98 -11.34 -2.93
C THR A 165 -34.99 -11.34 -1.41
N ARG A 166 -33.82 -11.46 -0.75
CA ARG A 166 -33.69 -11.32 0.71
C ARG A 166 -34.10 -9.93 1.20
N LYS A 167 -33.77 -8.87 0.47
CA LYS A 167 -34.15 -7.49 0.83
C LYS A 167 -35.68 -7.33 0.78
N VAL A 168 -36.31 -7.77 -0.31
CA VAL A 168 -37.77 -7.73 -0.47
C VAL A 168 -38.47 -8.55 0.63
N ALA A 169 -37.96 -9.74 0.96
CA ALA A 169 -38.52 -10.56 2.03
C ALA A 169 -38.43 -9.87 3.41
N ARG A 170 -37.31 -9.19 3.71
CA ARG A 170 -37.15 -8.41 4.95
C ARG A 170 -38.12 -7.24 5.02
N GLU A 171 -38.32 -6.53 3.92
CA GLU A 171 -39.27 -5.41 3.85
C GLU A 171 -40.71 -5.88 4.06
N ARG A 172 -41.11 -7.00 3.45
CA ARG A 172 -42.42 -7.63 3.68
C ARG A 172 -42.62 -8.05 5.13
N LEU A 173 -41.62 -8.71 5.73
CA LEU A 173 -41.67 -9.11 7.14
C LEU A 173 -41.77 -7.90 8.06
N LYS A 174 -41.03 -6.82 7.76
CA LYS A 174 -41.11 -5.57 8.52
C LYS A 174 -42.53 -4.99 8.47
N ALA A 175 -43.14 -4.91 7.29
CA ALA A 175 -44.50 -4.41 7.14
C ALA A 175 -45.52 -5.25 7.93
N ALA A 176 -45.46 -6.57 7.81
CA ALA A 176 -46.34 -7.49 8.54
C ALA A 176 -46.18 -7.36 10.07
N ASN A 177 -44.94 -7.18 10.56
CA ASN A 177 -44.69 -6.98 11.99
C ASN A 177 -45.25 -5.65 12.50
N GLU A 178 -45.17 -4.58 11.71
CA GLU A 178 -45.76 -3.29 12.10
C GLU A 178 -47.29 -3.34 12.14
N GLU A 179 -47.92 -4.06 11.20
CA GLU A 179 -49.37 -4.30 11.23
C GLU A 179 -49.77 -5.14 12.45
N TRP A 180 -49.05 -6.24 12.72
CA TRP A 180 -49.27 -7.07 13.90
C TRP A 180 -49.15 -6.27 15.21
N LYS A 181 -48.16 -5.40 15.33
CA LYS A 181 -48.00 -4.54 16.52
C LYS A 181 -49.19 -3.61 16.73
N LYS A 182 -49.76 -3.05 15.67
CA LYS A 182 -50.95 -2.18 15.76
C LYS A 182 -52.16 -2.96 16.27
N SER A 183 -52.45 -4.11 15.64
CA SER A 183 -53.57 -4.97 16.07
C SER A 183 -53.40 -5.46 17.50
N GLU A 184 -52.15 -5.73 17.93
CA GLU A 184 -51.89 -6.11 19.32
C GLU A 184 -52.05 -4.95 20.31
N ALA A 185 -51.68 -3.73 19.93
CA ALA A 185 -51.94 -2.55 20.76
C ALA A 185 -53.45 -2.34 20.97
N GLU A 186 -54.25 -2.47 19.90
CA GLU A 186 -55.72 -2.39 19.94
C GLU A 186 -56.32 -3.48 20.84
N ARG A 187 -55.91 -4.74 20.64
CA ARG A 187 -56.37 -5.88 21.45
C ARG A 187 -56.03 -5.70 22.93
N LYS A 188 -54.84 -5.21 23.25
CA LYS A 188 -54.43 -4.90 24.62
C LYS A 188 -55.29 -3.81 25.23
N ALA A 189 -55.55 -2.72 24.51
CA ALA A 189 -56.39 -1.63 24.99
C ALA A 189 -57.82 -2.11 25.29
N GLU A 190 -58.42 -2.88 24.38
CA GLU A 190 -59.76 -3.45 24.57
C GLU A 190 -59.81 -4.40 25.78
N ASN A 191 -58.81 -5.25 25.94
CA ASN A 191 -58.74 -6.18 27.08
C ASN A 191 -58.56 -5.42 28.41
N SER A 192 -57.78 -4.35 28.44
CA SER A 192 -57.68 -3.47 29.61
C SER A 192 -59.03 -2.87 29.97
N ARG A 193 -59.78 -2.34 29.00
CA ARG A 193 -61.13 -1.80 29.23
C ARG A 193 -62.09 -2.85 29.79
N ARG A 194 -62.06 -4.07 29.27
CA ARG A 194 -62.87 -5.19 29.79
C ARG A 194 -62.50 -5.55 31.22
N ARG A 195 -61.21 -5.57 31.55
CA ARG A 195 -60.74 -5.82 32.92
C ARG A 195 -61.19 -4.72 33.87
N GLU A 196 -61.06 -3.46 33.47
CA GLU A 196 -61.53 -2.30 34.25
C GLU A 196 -63.05 -2.40 34.51
N HIS A 197 -63.83 -2.70 33.48
CA HIS A 197 -65.28 -2.92 33.61
C HIS A 197 -65.60 -4.04 34.60
N PHE A 198 -64.97 -5.20 34.42
CA PHE A 198 -65.14 -6.34 35.33
C PHE A 198 -64.77 -6.00 36.77
N HIS A 199 -63.68 -5.26 36.99
CA HIS A 199 -63.29 -4.81 38.33
C HIS A 199 -64.31 -3.84 38.93
N ALA A 200 -64.84 -2.91 38.15
CA ALA A 200 -65.88 -1.99 38.61
C ALA A 200 -67.18 -2.72 38.98
N GLU A 201 -67.66 -3.65 38.14
CA GLU A 201 -68.83 -4.48 38.44
C GLU A 201 -68.61 -5.35 39.69
N LYS A 202 -67.42 -5.93 39.83
CA LYS A 202 -67.07 -6.75 40.99
C LYS A 202 -67.09 -5.96 42.30
N GLU A 203 -66.62 -4.71 42.30
CA GLU A 203 -66.71 -3.84 43.49
C GLU A 203 -68.15 -3.40 43.76
N ALA A 204 -68.97 -3.15 42.73
CA ALA A 204 -70.39 -2.83 42.91
C ALA A 204 -71.24 -4.02 43.43
N TRP A 205 -70.76 -5.25 43.27
CA TRP A 205 -71.43 -6.47 43.75
C TRP A 205 -71.07 -6.85 45.19
N LYS A 206 -70.05 -6.22 45.79
CA LYS A 206 -69.72 -6.36 47.21
C LYS A 206 -70.59 -5.45 48.07
#